data_AF-A0A4Y7K1C5-F1
#
_entry.id   AF-A0A4Y7K1C5-F1
#
_cell.length_a   1.000
_cell.length_b   1.000
_cell.length_c   1.000
_cell.angle_alpha   90.00
_cell.angle_beta   90.00
_cell.angle_gamma   90.00
#
_symmetry.space_group_name_H-M   'P 1'
#
loop_
_entity.id
_entity.type
_entity.pdbx_description
1 polymer ?
#
loop_
_entity_poly.entity_id
_entity_poly.type
_entity_poly.pdbx_seq_one_letter_code
_entity_poly.pdbx_strand_id
1 'polypeptide(L)'
;MQPAYVREGRTVVHVPVGFKVFREVDRDIATLRDSEGRTWDVGISTYREKHTKLVTGYRLEVGDVCIFELIDRDNLQIDVTIMRAQDVV
;
A
#
# COMPACT_ATOMS: atom_id res chain seq x y z
N MET A 1 7.23 -8.88 -0.50
CA MET A 1 7.82 -7.62 -0.04
C MET A 1 9.32 -7.74 -0.18
N GLN A 2 9.98 -6.77 -0.81
CA GLN A 2 11.43 -6.80 -1.04
C GLN A 2 12.16 -5.82 -0.11
N PRO A 3 13.47 -5.99 0.14
CA PRO A 3 14.24 -5.09 1.01
C PRO A 3 14.12 -3.61 0.63
N ALA A 4 14.00 -3.31 -0.67
CA ALA A 4 13.84 -1.93 -1.13
C ALA A 4 12.56 -1.24 -0.62
N TYR A 5 11.52 -2.02 -0.29
CA TYR A 5 10.23 -1.54 0.18
C TYR A 5 10.13 -1.45 1.70
N VAL A 6 10.95 -2.18 2.44
CA VAL A 6 10.93 -2.21 3.91
C VAL A 6 12.21 -1.54 4.40
N ARG A 7 12.10 -0.26 4.78
CA ARG A 7 13.21 0.53 5.34
C ARG A 7 12.96 0.79 6.82
N GLU A 8 14.00 1.13 7.58
CA GLU A 8 13.88 1.39 9.02
C GLU A 8 12.70 2.31 9.36
N GLY A 9 11.68 1.73 9.99
CA GLY A 9 10.46 2.43 10.44
C GLY A 9 9.49 2.88 9.33
N ARG A 10 9.74 2.58 8.05
CA ARG A 10 8.86 2.95 6.94
C ARG A 10 8.83 1.91 5.83
N THR A 11 7.62 1.55 5.44
CA THR A 11 7.36 0.72 4.27
C THR A 11 6.92 1.61 3.10
N VAL A 12 7.57 1.48 1.96
CA VAL A 12 7.26 2.23 0.73
C VAL A 12 6.98 1.26 -0.41
N VAL A 13 5.73 1.23 -0.86
CA VAL A 13 5.29 0.36 -1.95
C VAL A 13 5.13 1.19 -3.21
N HIS A 14 5.82 0.78 -4.27
CA HIS A 14 5.61 1.36 -5.59
C HIS A 14 4.30 0.86 -6.18
N VAL A 15 3.41 1.78 -6.55
CA VAL A 15 2.18 1.44 -7.26
C VAL A 15 2.52 1.24 -8.75
N PRO A 16 2.11 0.13 -9.36
CA PRO A 16 2.28 -0.09 -10.79
C PRO A 16 1.65 1.04 -11.63
N VAL A 17 2.32 1.47 -12.70
CA VAL A 17 1.87 2.61 -13.54
C VAL A 17 0.49 2.39 -14.17
N GLY A 18 0.08 1.13 -14.39
CA GLY A 18 -1.24 0.77 -14.89
C GLY A 18 -2.38 1.00 -13.87
N PHE A 19 -2.05 1.12 -12.59
CA PHE A 19 -3.02 1.33 -11.51
C PHE A 19 -3.22 2.83 -11.27
N LYS A 20 -3.95 3.47 -12.20
CA LYS A 20 -4.03 4.93 -12.32
C LYS A 20 -4.90 5.63 -11.28
N VAL A 21 -5.65 4.88 -10.47
CA VAL A 21 -6.65 5.42 -9.55
C VAL A 21 -6.12 6.56 -8.68
N PHE A 22 -4.91 6.43 -8.15
CA PHE A 22 -4.30 7.42 -7.27
C PHE A 22 -3.96 8.75 -7.95
N ARG A 23 -3.95 8.79 -9.29
CA ARG A 23 -3.76 10.02 -10.07
C ARG A 23 -5.06 10.71 -10.42
N GLU A 24 -6.14 9.93 -10.51
CA GLU A 24 -7.44 10.42 -10.95
C GLU A 24 -8.21 11.08 -9.80
N VAL A 25 -7.93 10.65 -8.57
CA VAL A 25 -8.70 11.03 -7.39
C VAL A 25 -8.09 12.22 -6.63
N ASP A 26 -6.94 12.78 -7.07
CA ASP A 26 -6.23 13.92 -6.48
C ASP A 26 -6.29 13.98 -4.94
N ARG A 27 -5.74 12.95 -4.31
CA ARG A 27 -5.64 12.85 -2.85
C ARG A 27 -4.24 12.41 -2.44
N ASP A 28 -3.83 12.92 -1.27
CA ASP A 28 -2.54 12.61 -0.65
C ASP A 28 -2.63 11.49 0.39
N ILE A 29 -3.84 10.99 0.67
CA ILE A 29 -4.11 9.95 1.67
C ILE A 29 -5.06 8.91 1.07
N ALA A 30 -4.76 7.63 1.32
CA ALA A 30 -5.67 6.50 1.12
C ALA A 30 -5.91 5.80 2.46
N THR A 31 -7.03 5.10 2.57
CA THR A 31 -7.34 4.29 3.76
C THR A 31 -7.13 2.81 3.43
N LEU A 32 -6.21 2.17 4.16
CA LEU A 32 -6.08 0.71 4.14
C LEU A 32 -7.02 0.10 5.16
N ARG A 33 -7.62 -1.04 4.84
CA ARG A 33 -8.43 -1.85 5.76
C ARG A 33 -8.00 -3.31 5.71
N ASP A 34 -7.83 -3.95 6.85
CA ASP A 34 -7.52 -5.40 6.88
C ASP A 34 -8.77 -6.28 6.96
N SER A 35 -8.56 -7.60 6.97
CA SER A 35 -9.62 -8.60 7.10
C SER A 35 -10.36 -8.56 8.44
N GLU A 36 -9.77 -7.94 9.48
CA GLU A 36 -10.42 -7.71 10.78
C GLU A 36 -11.21 -6.38 10.80
N GLY A 37 -11.19 -5.62 9.70
CA GLY A 37 -11.86 -4.33 9.58
C GLY A 37 -11.10 -3.17 10.23
N ARG A 38 -9.86 -3.37 10.68
CA ARG A 38 -9.00 -2.30 11.20
C ARG A 38 -8.54 -1.43 10.06
N THR A 39 -8.52 -0.12 10.27
CA THR A 39 -8.20 0.86 9.23
C THR A 39 -7.01 1.73 9.58
N TRP A 40 -6.20 2.09 8.58
CA TRP A 40 -5.08 3.02 8.73
C TRP A 40 -4.96 3.94 7.51
N ASP A 41 -4.63 5.19 7.78
CA ASP A 41 -4.30 6.14 6.72
C ASP A 41 -2.87 5.93 6.23
N VAL A 42 -2.71 5.92 4.91
CA VAL A 42 -1.41 5.83 4.24
C VAL A 42 -1.20 7.01 3.31
N GLY A 43 0.01 7.55 3.35
CA GLY A 43 0.38 8.67 2.51
C GLY A 43 0.57 8.23 1.06
N ILE A 44 0.01 8.99 0.13
CA ILE A 44 0.24 8.86 -1.30
C ILE A 44 1.29 9.90 -1.68
N SER A 45 2.39 9.44 -2.24
CA SER A 45 3.44 10.32 -2.76
C SER A 45 3.59 10.12 -4.26
N THR A 46 3.37 11.18 -5.02
CA THR A 46 3.52 11.18 -6.47
C THR A 46 4.77 11.96 -6.86
N TYR A 47 5.70 11.32 -7.58
CA TYR A 47 6.94 11.94 -8.06
C TYR A 47 6.99 11.97 -9.59
N ARG A 48 7.28 13.15 -10.15
CA ARG A 48 7.43 13.41 -11.61
C ARG A 48 6.31 12.80 -12.46
N GLU A 49 5.07 12.86 -11.96
CA GLU A 49 3.83 12.44 -12.66
C GLU A 49 3.77 10.97 -13.13
N LYS A 50 4.83 10.18 -12.95
CA LYS A 50 4.98 8.83 -13.49
C LYS A 50 5.14 7.76 -12.41
N HIS A 51 5.45 8.14 -11.18
CA HIS A 51 5.63 7.20 -10.08
C HIS A 51 4.77 7.57 -8.89
N THR A 52 3.89 6.66 -8.49
CA THR A 52 3.08 6.78 -7.29
C THR A 52 3.57 5.77 -6.26
N LYS A 53 3.66 6.20 -5.01
CA LYS A 53 4.09 5.37 -3.88
C LYS A 53 3.05 5.44 -2.78
N LEU A 54 2.78 4.30 -2.16
CA LEU A 54 2.11 4.23 -0.87
C LEU A 54 3.18 4.17 0.23
N VAL A 55 3.11 5.11 1.16
CA VAL A 55 4.01 5.22 2.30
C VAL A 55 3.23 4.84 3.55
N THR A 56 3.73 3.83 4.25
CA THR A 56 3.06 3.30 5.42
C THR A 56 4.02 2.98 6.56
N GLY A 57 3.53 3.10 7.79
CA GLY A 57 4.31 2.92 9.02
C GLY A 57 4.30 1.49 9.58
N TYR A 58 3.57 0.53 8.97
CA TYR A 58 3.44 -0.79 9.57
C TYR A 58 4.60 -1.75 9.24
N ARG A 59 4.74 -2.74 10.15
CA ARG A 59 5.75 -3.81 10.22
C ARG A 59 5.48 -4.88 9.15
N LEU A 60 5.65 -4.53 7.88
CA LEU A 60 5.89 -5.55 6.85
C LEU A 60 7.32 -6.01 6.95
N GLU A 61 7.50 -7.30 6.79
CA GLU A 61 8.81 -7.91 6.76
C GLU A 61 9.18 -8.26 5.33
N VAL A 62 10.48 -8.35 5.07
CA VAL A 62 10.97 -8.86 3.79
C VAL A 62 10.46 -10.30 3.63
N GLY A 63 9.87 -10.59 2.48
CA GLY A 63 9.24 -11.89 2.20
C GLY A 63 7.72 -11.87 2.22
N ASP A 64 7.07 -11.00 3.01
CA ASP A 64 5.60 -10.96 3.11
C ASP A 64 4.94 -10.74 1.75
N VAL A 65 3.82 -11.38 1.45
CA VAL A 65 3.04 -11.09 0.25
C VAL A 65 1.84 -10.23 0.64
N CYS A 66 1.77 -9.03 0.08
CA CYS A 66 0.64 -8.11 0.31
C CYS A 66 -0.19 -8.01 -0.97
N ILE A 67 -1.48 -8.25 -0.83
CA ILE A 67 -2.48 -8.04 -1.88
C ILE A 67 -3.27 -6.79 -1.50
N PHE A 68 -3.35 -5.85 -2.42
CA PHE A 68 -4.09 -4.60 -2.25
C PHE A 68 -5.27 -4.60 -3.21
N GLU A 69 -6.48 -4.47 -2.69
CA GLU A 69 -7.73 -4.50 -3.44
C GLU A 69 -8.43 -3.16 -3.30
N LEU A 70 -8.61 -2.42 -4.40
CA LEU A 70 -9.34 -1.15 -4.37
C LEU A 70 -10.84 -1.45 -4.27
N ILE A 71 -11.45 -1.03 -3.17
CA ILE A 71 -12.88 -1.23 -2.88
C ILE A 71 -13.69 0.00 -3.24
N ASP A 72 -13.17 1.18 -2.91
CA ASP A 72 -13.81 2.46 -3.22
C ASP A 72 -12.79 3.40 -3.88
N ARG A 73 -13.04 3.73 -5.14
CA ARG A 73 -12.20 4.62 -5.94
C ARG A 73 -12.24 6.05 -5.42
N ASP A 74 -13.42 6.60 -5.15
CA ASP A 74 -13.61 8.03 -4.87
C ASP A 74 -13.09 8.40 -3.46
N ASN A 75 -13.11 7.43 -2.55
CA ASN A 75 -12.57 7.55 -1.20
C ASN A 75 -11.16 6.92 -1.05
N LEU A 76 -10.60 6.32 -2.10
CA LEU A 76 -9.34 5.56 -2.06
C LEU A 76 -9.29 4.56 -0.89
N GLN A 77 -10.36 3.80 -0.72
CA GLN A 77 -10.42 2.72 0.25
C GLN A 77 -9.87 1.44 -0.36
N ILE A 78 -8.88 0.86 0.30
CA ILE A 78 -8.14 -0.30 -0.19
C ILE A 78 -8.14 -1.37 0.90
N ASP A 79 -8.65 -2.55 0.58
CA ASP A 79 -8.47 -3.71 1.45
C ASP A 79 -7.06 -4.27 1.26
N VAL A 80 -6.42 -4.65 2.36
CA VAL A 80 -5.07 -5.24 2.38
C VAL A 80 -5.12 -6.61 3.02
N THR A 81 -4.63 -7.61 2.27
CA THR A 81 -4.40 -8.96 2.78
C THR A 81 -2.89 -9.18 2.86
N ILE A 82 -2.40 -9.58 4.03
CA ILE A 82 -0.97 -9.84 4.26
C ILE A 82 -0.80 -11.34 4.54
N MET A 83 -0.12 -12.03 3.64
CA MET A 83 0.35 -13.39 3.85
C MET A 83 1.79 -13.33 4.35
N ARG A 84 2.04 -13.77 5.59
CA ARG A 84 3.38 -13.67 6.17
C ARG A 84 4.29 -14.72 5.57
N ALA A 85 5.55 -14.36 5.38
CA ALA A 85 6.54 -15.31 4.88
C ALA A 85 6.72 -16.53 5.81
N GLN A 86 6.46 -16.36 7.10
CA GLN A 86 6.56 -17.41 8.12
C GLN A 86 5.41 -18.44 8.07
N ASP A 87 4.33 -18.16 7.33
CA ASP A 87 3.17 -19.04 7.22
C ASP A 87 3.28 -20.04 6.05
N VAL A 88 4.32 -19.92 5.21
CA VAL A 88 4.60 -20.83 4.09
C VAL A 88 5.74 -21.76 4.50
N VAL A 89 5.37 -22.88 5.13
CA VAL A 89 6.27 -23.97 5.55
C VAL A 89 6.50 -24.97 4.43
#